data_AF-A0A9X9A7R7-F1
#
_entry.id   AF-A0A9X9A7R7-F1
#
_cell.length_a   1.000
_cell.length_b   1.000
_cell.length_c   1.000
_cell.angle_alpha   90.00
_cell.angle_beta   90.00
_cell.angle_gamma   90.00
#
_symmetry.space_group_name_H-M   'P 1'
#
loop_
_entity.id
_entity.type
_entity.pdbx_description
1 polymer ?
#
loop_
_entity_poly.entity_id
_entity_poly.type
_entity_poly.pdbx_seq_one_letter_code
_entity_poly.pdbx_strand_id
1 'polypeptide(L)'
;MSKIVNIDSSERKARISENKVEDFLEQVNIGLSAEQQQVLLKILHSTTGDDYFIGKKKKRTDGVKFVQMITENIDYLCEIGYLTQPEKAFLFELSRFLEFKSNVIVEKNDTEIKPNAASPSYLAKKLGKTRTSISKVMNDLLVKGILG
;
A
#
# COMPACT_ATOMS: atom_id res chain seq x y z
N MET A 1 29.57 31.59 12.38
CA MET A 1 28.19 31.24 12.77
C MET A 1 27.57 30.42 11.64
N SER A 2 27.30 29.13 11.83
CA SER A 2 26.63 28.33 10.79
C SER A 2 25.15 28.69 10.74
N LYS A 3 24.65 29.07 9.57
CA LYS A 3 23.21 29.24 9.33
C LYS A 3 22.52 27.90 9.56
N ILE A 4 21.73 27.80 10.63
CA ILE A 4 20.81 26.69 10.81
C ILE A 4 19.69 26.89 9.77
N VAL A 5 19.73 26.09 8.70
CA VAL A 5 18.68 26.09 7.67
C VAL A 5 17.45 25.42 8.26
N ASN A 6 16.31 26.11 8.29
CA ASN A 6 15.05 25.56 8.76
C ASN A 6 14.46 24.63 7.68
N ILE A 7 14.83 23.34 7.76
CA ILE A 7 14.45 22.30 6.79
C ILE A 7 12.93 22.08 6.78
N ASP A 8 12.26 22.10 7.94
CA ASP A 8 10.81 21.90 8.07
C ASP A 8 9.99 22.92 7.25
N SER A 9 10.39 24.19 7.29
CA SER A 9 9.72 25.25 6.54
C SER A 9 9.87 25.08 5.02
N SER A 10 11.04 24.59 4.60
CA SER A 10 11.37 24.37 3.19
C SER A 10 10.63 23.16 2.65
N GLU A 11 10.54 22.08 3.43
CA GLU A 11 9.83 20.86 3.05
C GLU A 11 8.32 21.09 2.94
N ARG A 12 7.72 21.83 3.89
CA ARG A 12 6.30 22.21 3.80
C ARG A 12 6.01 23.03 2.55
N LYS A 13 6.89 23.97 2.20
CA LYS A 13 6.73 24.80 1.01
C LYS A 13 6.86 23.98 -0.27
N ALA A 14 7.81 23.05 -0.34
CA ALA A 14 7.97 22.12 -1.45
C ALA A 14 6.73 21.25 -1.66
N ARG A 15 6.16 20.68 -0.57
CA ARG A 15 4.91 19.91 -0.63
C ARG A 15 3.74 20.74 -1.15
N ILE A 16 3.60 21.99 -0.69
CA ILE A 16 2.53 22.89 -1.16
C ILE A 16 2.71 23.21 -2.66
N SER A 17 3.93 23.47 -3.12
CA SER A 17 4.17 23.72 -4.55
C SER A 17 3.90 22.48 -5.41
N GLU A 18 4.31 21.29 -4.95
CA GLU A 18 4.04 20.06 -5.68
C GLU A 18 2.55 19.76 -5.77
N ASN A 19 1.81 19.93 -4.68
CA ASN A 19 0.34 19.76 -4.68
C ASN A 19 -0.33 20.69 -5.69
N LYS A 20 0.09 21.96 -5.78
CA LYS A 20 -0.47 22.92 -6.75
C LYS A 20 -0.20 22.52 -8.20
N VAL A 21 0.96 21.94 -8.48
CA VAL A 21 1.31 21.44 -9.81
C VAL A 21 0.47 20.21 -10.15
N GLU A 22 0.26 19.30 -9.20
CA GLU A 22 -0.60 18.12 -9.39
C GLU A 22 -2.07 18.53 -9.63
N ASP A 23 -2.62 19.44 -8.81
CA ASP A 23 -3.98 19.96 -8.97
C ASP A 23 -4.18 20.63 -10.34
N PHE A 24 -3.19 21.37 -10.82
CA PHE A 24 -3.22 21.99 -12.15
C PHE A 24 -3.21 20.92 -13.26
N LEU A 25 -2.34 19.91 -13.16
CA LEU A 25 -2.25 18.85 -14.17
C LEU A 25 -3.54 18.01 -14.25
N GLU A 26 -4.21 17.76 -13.12
CA GLU A 26 -5.51 17.06 -13.09
C GLU A 26 -6.62 17.87 -13.78
N GLN A 27 -6.61 19.20 -13.64
CA GLN A 27 -7.61 20.07 -14.27
C GLN A 27 -7.45 20.17 -15.79
N VAL A 28 -6.21 20.16 -16.29
CA VAL A 28 -5.96 20.43 -17.71
C VAL A 28 -6.05 19.15 -18.56
N ASN A 29 -6.14 17.96 -17.96
CA ASN A 29 -6.32 16.66 -18.62
C ASN A 29 -5.46 16.50 -19.90
N ILE A 30 -4.20 16.96 -19.85
CA ILE A 30 -3.29 16.99 -20.99
C ILE A 30 -2.72 15.59 -21.19
N GLY A 31 -3.47 14.75 -21.90
CA GLY A 31 -2.96 13.46 -22.39
C GLY A 31 -2.33 13.64 -23.77
N LEU A 32 -1.00 13.54 -23.87
CA LEU A 32 -0.34 13.35 -25.18
C LEU A 32 -0.54 11.90 -25.63
N SER A 33 -0.83 11.69 -26.92
CA SER A 33 -0.86 10.35 -27.51
C SER A 33 0.53 9.70 -27.48
N ALA A 34 0.59 8.37 -27.61
CA ALA A 34 1.86 7.65 -27.62
C ALA A 34 2.82 8.16 -28.71
N GLU A 35 2.29 8.53 -29.88
CA GLU A 35 3.05 9.09 -31.01
C GLU A 35 3.63 10.47 -30.67
N GLN A 36 2.83 11.33 -30.03
CA GLN A 36 3.28 12.66 -29.60
C GLN A 36 4.35 12.57 -28.50
N GLN A 37 4.24 11.59 -27.60
CA GLN A 37 5.25 11.32 -26.57
C GLN A 37 6.60 10.92 -27.19
N GLN A 38 6.60 10.10 -28.24
CA GLN A 38 7.83 9.70 -28.94
C GLN A 38 8.49 10.88 -29.66
N VAL A 39 7.70 11.73 -30.33
CA VAL A 39 8.22 12.93 -30.99
C VAL A 39 8.84 13.88 -29.98
N LEU A 40 8.21 14.08 -28.83
CA LEU A 40 8.74 14.91 -27.75
C LEU A 40 10.08 14.39 -27.23
N LEU A 41 10.19 13.08 -26.97
CA LEU A 41 11.45 12.47 -26.53
C LEU A 41 12.57 12.66 -27.55
N LYS A 42 12.27 12.52 -28.85
CA LYS A 42 13.24 12.73 -29.93
C LYS A 42 13.71 14.18 -30.01
N ILE A 43 12.80 15.16 -29.86
CA ILE A 43 13.14 16.58 -29.84
C ILE A 43 14.04 16.90 -28.65
N LEU A 44 13.69 16.40 -27.45
CA LEU A 44 14.50 16.60 -26.25
C LEU A 44 15.90 16.05 -26.44
N HIS A 45 16.04 14.80 -26.86
CA HIS A 45 17.35 14.19 -27.15
C HIS A 45 18.14 15.01 -28.18
N SER A 46 17.50 15.48 -29.26
CA SER A 46 18.19 16.29 -30.28
C SER A 46 18.65 17.66 -29.77
N THR A 47 18.00 18.20 -28.73
CA THR A 47 18.27 19.56 -28.22
C THR A 47 19.32 19.54 -27.12
N THR A 48 19.26 18.58 -26.20
CA THR A 48 20.17 18.50 -25.05
C THR A 48 21.25 17.43 -25.18
N GLY A 49 21.07 16.45 -26.06
CA GLY A 49 22.02 15.33 -26.25
C GLY A 49 21.89 14.22 -25.20
N ASP A 50 20.94 14.33 -24.28
CA ASP A 50 20.68 13.37 -23.21
C ASP A 50 19.46 12.49 -23.53
N ASP A 51 19.45 11.26 -23.01
CA ASP A 51 18.31 10.35 -23.09
C ASP A 51 17.28 10.65 -21.99
N TYR A 52 16.05 11.02 -22.39
CA TYR A 52 14.93 11.27 -21.48
C TYR A 52 13.95 10.10 -21.46
N PHE A 53 13.23 9.94 -20.35
CA PHE A 53 12.14 8.97 -20.21
C PHE A 53 10.88 9.64 -19.66
N ILE A 54 9.71 9.10 -20.03
CA ILE A 54 8.42 9.52 -19.48
C ILE A 54 7.98 8.50 -18.44
N GLY A 55 7.99 8.90 -17.18
CA GLY A 55 7.49 8.10 -16.05
C GLY A 55 6.17 8.63 -15.52
N LYS A 56 5.33 7.75 -14.95
CA LYS A 56 4.19 8.16 -14.14
C LYS A 56 4.65 8.43 -12.71
N LYS A 57 4.46 9.65 -12.22
CA LYS A 57 4.62 9.94 -10.78
C LYS A 57 3.48 9.26 -10.02
N LYS A 58 3.79 8.68 -8.86
CA LYS A 58 2.79 8.12 -7.94
C LYS A 58 1.84 9.24 -7.50
N LYS A 59 0.53 9.05 -7.68
CA LYS A 59 -0.48 10.04 -7.29
C LYS A 59 -0.54 10.16 -5.78
N ARG A 60 -0.97 11.33 -5.27
CA ARG A 60 -1.24 11.50 -3.84
C ARG A 60 -2.27 10.50 -3.31
N THR A 61 -3.21 10.07 -4.14
CA THR A 61 -4.23 9.06 -3.82
C THR A 61 -3.74 7.62 -3.91
N ASP A 62 -2.57 7.34 -4.49
CA ASP A 62 -2.01 5.97 -4.52
C ASP A 62 -1.47 5.52 -3.15
N GLY A 63 -1.56 6.40 -2.13
CA GLY A 63 -1.36 6.08 -0.71
C GLY A 63 -2.66 5.77 0.05
N VAL A 64 -3.80 5.58 -0.64
CA VAL A 64 -5.08 5.29 0.01
C VAL A 64 -5.07 3.92 0.70
N LYS A 65 -5.77 3.87 1.83
CA LYS A 65 -5.88 2.70 2.73
C LYS A 65 -6.64 1.51 2.11
N PHE A 66 -7.21 1.68 0.93
CA PHE A 66 -7.98 0.65 0.23
C PHE A 66 -7.21 0.23 -1.02
N VAL A 67 -6.43 -0.84 -0.89
CA VAL A 67 -5.89 -1.54 -2.06
C VAL A 67 -6.89 -2.62 -2.45
N GLN A 68 -7.13 -2.82 -3.75
CA GLN A 68 -7.96 -3.91 -4.24
C GLN A 68 -7.42 -5.24 -3.69
N MET A 69 -8.24 -5.94 -2.91
CA MET A 69 -8.04 -7.36 -2.65
C MET A 69 -8.24 -8.12 -3.98
N ILE A 70 -7.58 -9.27 -4.14
CA ILE A 70 -7.86 -10.17 -5.27
C ILE A 70 -9.30 -10.65 -5.09
N THR A 71 -10.24 -9.98 -5.77
CA THR A 71 -11.67 -10.06 -5.47
C THR A 71 -12.21 -11.42 -5.89
N GLU A 72 -11.67 -11.98 -6.97
CA GLU A 72 -12.07 -13.25 -7.57
C GLU A 72 -11.83 -14.44 -6.62
N ASN A 73 -10.69 -14.47 -5.93
CA ASN A 73 -10.39 -15.56 -4.98
C ASN A 73 -11.30 -15.50 -3.74
N ILE A 74 -11.57 -14.29 -3.26
CA ILE A 74 -12.47 -14.09 -2.11
C ILE A 74 -13.91 -14.46 -2.49
N ASP A 75 -14.32 -14.13 -3.72
CA ASP A 75 -15.65 -14.45 -4.25
C ASP A 75 -15.85 -15.97 -4.33
N TYR A 76 -14.91 -16.70 -4.95
CA TYR A 76 -14.94 -18.16 -5.02
C TYR A 76 -15.02 -18.82 -3.63
N LEU A 77 -14.22 -18.36 -2.67
CA LEU A 77 -14.25 -18.85 -1.29
C LEU A 77 -15.61 -18.61 -0.60
N CYS A 78 -16.29 -17.53 -0.96
CA CYS A 78 -17.64 -17.22 -0.46
C CYS A 78 -18.70 -18.10 -1.11
N GLU A 79 -18.66 -18.29 -2.43
CA GLU A 79 -19.59 -19.12 -3.18
C GLU A 79 -19.64 -20.57 -2.67
N ILE A 80 -18.47 -21.18 -2.46
CA ILE A 80 -18.39 -22.56 -1.98
C ILE A 80 -18.57 -22.70 -0.47
N GLY A 81 -18.75 -21.59 0.25
CA GLY A 81 -18.90 -21.58 1.71
C GLY A 81 -17.67 -22.10 2.47
N TYR A 82 -16.46 -21.93 1.91
CA TYR A 82 -15.23 -22.53 2.46
C TYR A 82 -14.89 -21.99 3.85
N LEU A 83 -15.19 -20.71 4.09
CA LEU A 83 -14.92 -19.99 5.32
C LEU A 83 -16.18 -19.80 6.16
N THR A 84 -16.06 -20.07 7.45
CA THR A 84 -17.05 -19.74 8.47
C THR A 84 -17.03 -18.25 8.79
N GLN A 85 -18.10 -17.73 9.41
CA GLN A 85 -18.16 -16.31 9.78
C GLN A 85 -17.03 -15.86 10.73
N PRO A 86 -16.63 -16.64 11.76
CA PRO A 86 -15.47 -16.30 12.59
C PRO A 86 -14.16 -16.21 11.81
N GLU A 87 -13.94 -17.12 10.85
CA GLU A 87 -12.74 -17.13 10.02
C GLU A 87 -12.69 -15.92 9.07
N LYS A 88 -13.81 -15.58 8.43
CA LYS A 88 -13.91 -14.37 7.59
C LYS A 88 -13.60 -13.11 8.39
N ALA A 89 -14.21 -12.98 9.57
CA ALA A 89 -13.97 -11.85 10.46
C ALA A 89 -12.49 -11.77 10.88
N PHE A 90 -11.88 -12.92 11.20
CA PHE A 90 -10.48 -12.99 11.59
C PHE A 90 -9.52 -12.64 10.44
N LEU A 91 -9.71 -13.16 9.23
CA LEU A 91 -8.89 -12.82 8.06
C LEU A 91 -9.02 -11.34 7.68
N PHE A 92 -10.23 -10.77 7.79
CA PHE A 92 -10.43 -9.35 7.58
C PHE A 92 -9.69 -8.50 8.63
N GLU A 93 -9.77 -8.87 9.91
CA GLU A 93 -9.00 -8.23 10.98
C GLU A 93 -7.49 -8.38 10.77
N LEU A 94 -7.03 -9.51 10.23
CA LEU A 94 -5.61 -9.77 9.92
C LEU A 94 -5.10 -8.95 8.73
N SER A 95 -5.96 -8.62 7.76
CA SER A 95 -5.57 -7.88 6.55
C SER A 95 -4.83 -6.57 6.85
N ARG A 96 -5.11 -5.94 8.00
CA ARG A 96 -4.45 -4.71 8.44
C ARG A 96 -2.96 -4.86 8.78
N PHE A 97 -2.50 -6.08 8.99
CA PHE A 97 -1.10 -6.39 9.32
C PHE A 97 -0.33 -6.95 8.13
N LEU A 98 -1.00 -7.26 7.02
CA LEU A 98 -0.39 -7.81 5.81
C LEU A 98 0.07 -6.66 4.91
N GLU A 99 1.38 -6.46 4.79
CA GLU A 99 1.94 -5.55 3.79
C GLU A 99 2.25 -6.31 2.49
N PHE A 100 2.00 -5.66 1.35
CA PHE A 100 2.23 -6.25 0.02
C PHE A 100 3.61 -6.90 -0.09
N LYS A 101 3.64 -8.16 -0.54
CA LYS A 101 4.84 -8.98 -0.75
C LYS A 101 5.61 -9.41 0.51
N SER A 102 5.00 -9.36 1.71
CA SER A 102 5.61 -9.92 2.92
C SER A 102 4.75 -11.05 3.51
N ASN A 103 5.38 -12.16 3.88
CA ASN A 103 4.76 -13.25 4.66
C ASN A 103 4.79 -12.96 6.18
N VAL A 104 4.95 -11.69 6.56
CA VAL A 104 5.17 -11.27 7.94
C VAL A 104 4.09 -10.28 8.32
N ILE A 105 3.55 -10.43 9.53
CA ILE A 105 2.68 -9.42 10.15
C ILE A 105 3.56 -8.21 10.46
N VAL A 106 3.38 -7.14 9.68
CA VAL A 106 4.09 -5.87 9.84
C VAL A 106 3.16 -4.90 10.57
N GLU A 107 3.49 -4.58 11.82
CA GLU A 107 2.87 -3.45 12.50
C GLU A 107 3.57 -2.16 12.10
N LYS A 108 2.88 -1.30 11.34
CA LYS A 108 3.31 0.08 11.13
C LYS A 108 2.99 0.89 12.39
N ASN A 109 4.03 1.21 13.17
CA ASN A 109 4.02 2.35 14.08
C ASN A 109 4.81 3.48 13.43
N ASP A 110 4.45 4.75 13.69
CA ASP A 110 5.00 5.95 13.03
C ASP A 110 6.54 6.12 13.13
N THR A 111 7.23 5.28 13.89
CA THR A 111 8.66 5.40 14.18
C THR A 111 9.51 4.14 13.98
N GLU A 112 8.94 2.92 13.98
CA GLU A 112 9.71 1.67 13.80
C GLU A 112 8.85 0.53 13.22
N ILE A 113 9.39 -0.22 12.25
CA ILE A 113 8.84 -1.50 11.79
C ILE A 113 9.38 -2.59 12.70
N LYS A 114 8.53 -3.13 13.59
CA LYS A 114 8.88 -4.31 14.41
C LYS A 114 8.22 -5.54 13.79
N PRO A 115 8.99 -6.45 13.17
CA PRO A 115 8.44 -7.74 12.74
C PRO A 115 8.08 -8.52 14.00
N ASN A 116 6.79 -8.83 14.17
CA ASN A 116 6.35 -9.68 15.27
C ASN A 116 5.76 -10.96 14.71
N ALA A 117 6.18 -12.09 15.26
CA ALA A 117 5.59 -13.37 14.91
C ALA A 117 4.10 -13.32 15.31
N ALA A 118 3.22 -13.71 14.39
CA ALA A 118 1.77 -13.75 14.50
C ALA A 118 1.25 -14.77 15.53
N SER A 119 1.85 -14.86 16.71
CA SER A 119 1.52 -15.90 17.69
C SER A 119 0.07 -15.74 18.19
N PRO A 120 -0.60 -16.84 18.54
CA PRO A 120 -1.97 -16.78 19.06
C PRO A 120 -2.12 -15.86 20.28
N SER A 121 -1.12 -15.83 21.16
CA SER A 121 -1.11 -14.96 22.35
C SER A 121 -1.02 -13.48 22.00
N TYR A 122 -0.22 -13.14 20.99
CA TYR A 122 -0.07 -11.78 20.53
C TYR A 122 -1.34 -11.29 19.83
N LEU A 123 -1.88 -12.07 18.90
CA LEU A 123 -3.12 -11.75 18.18
C LEU A 123 -4.31 -11.64 19.13
N ALA A 124 -4.39 -12.51 20.15
CA ALA A 124 -5.41 -12.42 21.20
C ALA A 124 -5.38 -11.07 21.92
N LYS A 125 -4.18 -10.64 22.35
CA LYS A 125 -4.00 -9.33 23.00
C LYS A 125 -4.37 -8.17 22.06
N LYS A 126 -3.94 -8.23 20.79
CA LYS A 126 -4.13 -7.15 19.83
C LYS A 126 -5.57 -6.99 19.38
N LEU A 127 -6.28 -8.10 19.20
CA LEU A 127 -7.66 -8.14 18.73
C LEU A 127 -8.68 -8.11 19.88
N GLY A 128 -8.24 -8.11 21.14
CA GLY A 128 -9.13 -8.13 22.30
C GLY A 128 -9.92 -9.43 22.43
N LYS A 129 -9.36 -10.54 21.98
CA LYS A 129 -10.00 -11.88 21.96
C LYS A 129 -9.27 -12.83 22.89
N THR A 130 -9.92 -13.95 23.25
CA THR A 130 -9.26 -14.99 24.05
C THR A 130 -8.25 -15.77 23.21
N ARG A 131 -7.13 -16.18 23.84
CA ARG A 131 -6.12 -17.03 23.18
C ARG A 131 -6.72 -18.32 22.62
N THR A 132 -7.65 -18.93 23.34
CA THR A 132 -8.33 -20.16 22.91
C THR A 132 -9.13 -19.95 21.62
N SER A 133 -9.87 -18.84 21.53
CA SER A 133 -10.65 -18.50 20.33
C SER A 133 -9.74 -18.28 19.13
N ILE A 134 -8.68 -17.47 19.30
CA ILE A 134 -7.70 -17.21 18.24
C ILE A 134 -7.00 -18.51 17.81
N SER A 135 -6.55 -19.32 18.77
CA SER A 135 -5.86 -20.58 18.48
C SER A 135 -6.74 -21.56 17.70
N LYS A 136 -8.04 -21.62 18.04
CA LYS A 136 -9.00 -22.47 17.31
C LYS A 136 -9.12 -22.02 15.86
N VAL A 137 -9.39 -20.73 15.64
CA VAL A 137 -9.54 -20.17 14.29
C VAL A 137 -8.25 -20.31 13.47
N MET A 138 -7.08 -20.08 14.06
CA MET A 138 -5.80 -20.27 13.38
C MET A 138 -5.55 -21.72 12.98
N ASN A 139 -5.86 -22.69 13.86
CA ASN A 139 -5.73 -24.11 13.54
C ASN A 139 -6.71 -24.54 12.44
N ASP A 140 -7.96 -24.07 12.48
CA ASP A 140 -8.95 -24.36 11.44
C ASP A 140 -8.48 -23.84 10.07
N LEU A 141 -7.89 -22.64 10.04
CA LEU A 141 -7.31 -22.05 8.83
C LEU A 141 -6.02 -22.74 8.35
N LEU A 142 -5.19 -23.28 9.26
CA LEU A 142 -4.03 -24.11 8.92
C LEU A 142 -4.46 -25.40 8.24
N VAL A 143 -5.48 -26.09 8.78
CA VAL A 143 -6.04 -27.32 8.17
C VAL A 143 -6.61 -27.03 6.78
N LYS A 144 -7.18 -25.83 6.59
CA LYS A 144 -7.69 -25.35 5.30
C LYS A 144 -6.61 -24.88 4.32
N GLY A 145 -5.34 -24.86 4.72
CA GLY A 145 -4.21 -24.41 3.89
C GLY A 145 -4.19 -22.91 3.61
N ILE A 146 -4.90 -22.09 4.42
CA ILE A 146 -4.95 -20.64 4.27
C ILE A 146 -3.80 -19.96 5.03
N LEU A 147 -3.45 -20.52 6.20
CA LEU A 147 -2.25 -20.13 6.95
C LEU A 147 -1.15 -21.18 6.73
N GLY A 148 0.11 -20.76 6.85
CA GLY A 148 1.31 -21.59 6.75
C GLY A 148 2.35 -21.24 7.80
#